data_AF-A0A5E4JV55-F1
#
_entry.id   AF-A0A5E4JV55-F1
#
_cell.length_a   1.000
_cell.length_b   1.000
_cell.length_c   1.000
_cell.angle_alpha   90.00
_cell.angle_beta   90.00
_cell.angle_gamma   90.00
#
_symmetry.space_group_name_H-M   'P 1'
#
loop_
_entity.id
_entity.type
_entity.pdbx_description
1 polymer ?
#
loop_
_entity_poly.entity_id
_entity_poly.type
_entity_poly.pdbx_seq_one_letter_code
_entity_poly.pdbx_strand_id
1 'polypeptide(L)'
;MAKIDQIAEDTRVLRERLVEKIPGHFDIKHVIVAFFGAIFFGFTFVLKGLLIEVGLALSSMDLFLMSSATWIILTAEIYFVGYDRVPLNQRKLRHFGQFWAKRIFTYYFISLFVAFMLLYLYGIAELAGTPGNVFKLVVAISFPAAIGAAVSDLLGKY
;
A
#
# COMPACT_ATOMS: atom_id res chain seq x y z
N MET A 1 -47.87 -3.77 -11.04
CA MET A 1 -47.04 -3.76 -9.82
C MET A 1 -45.76 -4.57 -10.00
N ALA A 2 -45.82 -5.84 -10.43
CA ALA A 2 -44.64 -6.70 -10.64
C ALA A 2 -43.45 -6.11 -11.45
N LYS A 3 -43.69 -5.30 -12.50
CA LYS A 3 -42.60 -4.66 -13.27
C LYS A 3 -41.87 -3.56 -12.51
N ILE A 4 -42.55 -2.82 -11.63
CA ILE A 4 -41.93 -1.76 -10.84
C ILE A 4 -41.07 -2.38 -9.74
N ASP A 5 -41.54 -3.47 -9.14
CA ASP A 5 -40.78 -4.23 -8.14
C ASP A 5 -39.53 -4.87 -8.75
N GLN A 6 -39.62 -5.40 -9.98
CA GLN A 6 -38.45 -5.89 -10.73
C GLN A 6 -37.44 -4.77 -11.03
N ILE A 7 -37.90 -3.61 -11.48
CA ILE A 7 -37.01 -2.47 -11.76
C ILE A 7 -36.34 -1.99 -10.47
N ALA A 8 -37.06 -1.95 -9.35
CA ALA A 8 -36.49 -1.57 -8.06
C ALA A 8 -35.39 -2.55 -7.62
N GLU A 9 -35.62 -3.85 -7.80
CA GLU A 9 -34.64 -4.88 -7.47
C GLU A 9 -33.42 -4.85 -8.40
N ASP A 10 -33.62 -4.70 -9.71
CA ASP A 10 -32.53 -4.56 -10.68
C ASP A 10 -31.71 -3.29 -10.42
N THR A 11 -32.37 -2.18 -10.07
CA THR A 11 -31.70 -0.92 -9.69
C THR A 11 -30.93 -1.08 -8.39
N ARG A 12 -31.44 -1.86 -7.43
CA ARG A 12 -30.73 -2.18 -6.18
C ARG A 12 -29.49 -3.01 -6.46
N VAL A 13 -29.61 -4.06 -7.29
CA VAL A 13 -28.48 -4.92 -7.69
C VAL A 13 -27.43 -4.13 -8.49
N LEU A 14 -27.86 -3.23 -9.38
CA LEU A 14 -26.97 -2.34 -10.11
C LEU A 14 -26.26 -1.36 -9.17
N ARG A 15 -26.98 -0.77 -8.20
CA ARG A 15 -26.39 0.11 -7.19
C ARG A 15 -25.38 -0.64 -6.31
N GLU A 16 -25.71 -1.83 -5.85
CA GLU A 16 -24.77 -2.68 -5.08
C GLU A 16 -23.53 -3.03 -5.91
N ARG A 17 -23.68 -3.36 -7.20
CA ARG A 17 -22.54 -3.71 -8.07
C ARG A 17 -21.69 -2.51 -8.51
N LEU A 18 -22.30 -1.33 -8.71
CA LEU A 18 -21.64 -0.15 -9.25
C LEU A 18 -21.12 0.81 -8.17
N VAL A 19 -21.81 0.90 -7.02
CA VAL A 19 -21.51 1.87 -5.95
C VAL A 19 -20.85 1.20 -4.74
N GLU A 20 -21.24 -0.03 -4.41
CA GLU A 20 -20.71 -0.79 -3.27
C GLU A 20 -19.81 -1.92 -3.75
N LYS A 21 -18.68 -1.59 -4.39
CA LYS A 21 -17.64 -2.60 -4.70
C LYS A 21 -17.10 -3.17 -3.39
N ILE A 22 -17.69 -4.27 -2.94
CA ILE A 22 -17.23 -5.07 -1.80
C ILE A 22 -15.79 -5.50 -2.11
N PRO A 23 -14.82 -5.24 -1.22
CA PRO A 23 -13.44 -5.62 -1.49
C PRO A 23 -13.32 -7.14 -1.62
N GLY A 24 -12.81 -7.56 -2.78
CA GLY A 24 -12.52 -8.96 -3.09
C GLY A 24 -11.45 -9.56 -2.18
N HIS A 25 -11.23 -10.87 -2.33
CA HIS A 25 -10.10 -11.53 -1.68
C HIS A 25 -8.78 -10.93 -2.17
N PHE A 26 -7.82 -10.85 -1.26
CA PHE A 26 -6.49 -10.35 -1.60
C PHE A 26 -5.70 -11.45 -2.33
N ASP A 27 -5.80 -11.39 -3.66
CA ASP A 27 -5.18 -12.32 -4.62
C ASP A 27 -3.85 -11.81 -5.20
N ILE A 28 -3.12 -12.67 -5.92
CA ILE A 28 -1.81 -12.37 -6.53
C ILE A 28 -1.85 -11.13 -7.42
N LYS A 29 -2.96 -10.87 -8.12
CA LYS A 29 -3.12 -9.65 -8.94
C LYS A 29 -2.89 -8.37 -8.13
N HIS A 30 -3.36 -8.34 -6.88
CA HIS A 30 -3.19 -7.18 -5.98
C HIS A 30 -1.72 -7.00 -5.59
N VAL A 31 -0.98 -8.10 -5.38
CA VAL A 31 0.46 -8.09 -5.12
C VAL A 31 1.22 -7.46 -6.30
N ILE A 32 0.89 -7.86 -7.52
CA ILE A 32 1.53 -7.34 -8.74
C ILE A 32 1.25 -5.84 -8.90
N VAL A 33 0.00 -5.42 -8.75
CA VAL A 33 -0.39 -4.01 -8.87
C VAL A 33 0.29 -3.16 -7.79
N ALA A 34 0.34 -3.65 -6.56
CA ALA A 34 1.05 -3.01 -5.46
C ALA A 34 2.56 -2.91 -5.72
N PHE A 35 3.18 -3.93 -6.33
CA PHE A 35 4.59 -3.93 -6.70
C PHE A 35 4.91 -2.83 -7.74
N PHE A 36 4.12 -2.72 -8.81
CA PHE A 36 4.31 -1.65 -9.80
C PHE A 36 4.03 -0.25 -9.22
N GLY A 37 3.03 -0.12 -8.35
CA GLY A 37 2.77 1.12 -7.61
C GLY A 37 3.94 1.55 -6.74
N ALA A 38 4.52 0.61 -6.00
CA ALA A 38 5.72 0.82 -5.20
C ALA A 38 6.91 1.22 -6.05
N ILE A 39 7.11 0.58 -7.21
CA ILE A 39 8.20 0.94 -8.14
C ILE A 39 8.02 2.36 -8.62
N PHE A 40 6.83 2.72 -9.10
CA PHE A 40 6.57 4.04 -9.66
C PHE A 40 6.88 5.15 -8.64
N PHE A 41 6.33 5.04 -7.43
CA PHE A 41 6.58 6.02 -6.37
C PHE A 41 8.03 5.97 -5.86
N GLY A 42 8.58 4.79 -5.61
CA GLY A 42 9.97 4.62 -5.16
C GLY A 42 10.97 5.23 -6.14
N PHE A 43 10.77 5.00 -7.44
CA PHE A 43 11.60 5.52 -8.51
C PHE A 43 11.60 7.05 -8.54
N THR A 44 10.42 7.68 -8.44
CA THR A 44 10.33 9.16 -8.42
C THR A 44 11.08 9.78 -7.24
N PHE A 45 11.20 9.04 -6.13
CA PHE A 45 11.89 9.51 -4.95
C PHE A 45 13.41 9.30 -5.04
N VAL A 46 13.85 8.17 -5.60
CA VAL A 46 15.26 7.86 -5.84
C VAL A 46 15.91 8.85 -6.80
N LEU A 47 15.23 9.25 -7.87
CA LEU A 47 15.78 10.15 -8.89
C LEU A 47 15.93 11.62 -8.45
N LYS A 48 15.39 12.02 -7.30
CA LYS A 48 15.45 13.42 -6.84
C LYS A 48 16.83 13.87 -6.34
N GLY A 49 17.82 12.98 -6.24
CA GLY A 49 19.22 13.29 -5.83
C GLY A 49 19.40 13.63 -4.34
N LEU A 50 18.49 14.44 -3.79
CA LEU A 50 18.39 14.81 -2.37
C LEU A 50 18.23 13.61 -1.42
N LEU A 51 17.82 12.45 -1.94
CA LEU A 51 17.62 11.25 -1.14
C LEU A 51 18.90 10.83 -0.42
N ILE A 52 20.05 10.91 -1.09
CA ILE A 52 21.32 10.48 -0.52
C ILE A 52 21.72 11.44 0.60
N GLU A 53 21.64 12.74 0.36
CA GLU A 53 21.99 13.77 1.35
C GLU A 53 21.08 13.71 2.59
N VAL A 54 19.76 13.69 2.39
CA VAL A 54 18.77 13.66 3.47
C VAL A 54 18.79 12.30 4.17
N GLY A 55 18.86 11.21 3.42
CA GLY A 55 18.79 9.85 3.95
C GLY A 55 19.99 9.47 4.82
N LEU A 56 21.18 9.98 4.50
CA LEU A 56 22.37 9.78 5.33
C LEU A 56 22.30 10.56 6.66
N ALA A 57 21.65 11.74 6.63
CA ALA A 57 21.46 12.59 7.80
C ALA A 57 20.38 12.09 8.78
N LEU A 58 19.57 11.08 8.39
CA LEU A 58 18.51 10.55 9.26
C LEU A 58 19.07 9.93 10.54
N SER A 59 18.53 10.35 11.67
CA SER A 59 18.75 9.74 12.97
C SER A 59 17.90 8.48 13.15
N SER A 60 18.22 7.65 14.13
CA SER A 60 17.39 6.48 14.47
C SER A 60 15.95 6.86 14.86
N MET A 61 15.76 8.06 15.43
CA MET A 61 14.44 8.58 15.79
C MET A 61 13.63 8.90 14.53
N ASP A 62 14.26 9.48 13.51
CA ASP A 62 13.59 9.80 12.24
C ASP A 62 13.17 8.52 11.53
N LEU A 63 14.03 7.50 11.51
CA LEU A 63 13.68 6.18 10.95
C LEU A 63 12.50 5.54 11.67
N PHE A 64 12.48 5.64 13.00
CA PHE A 64 11.37 5.16 13.81
C PHE A 64 10.08 5.89 13.47
N LEU A 65 10.10 7.22 13.41
CA LEU A 65 8.95 8.04 13.05
C LEU A 65 8.45 7.74 11.62
N MET A 66 9.35 7.60 10.64
CA MET A 66 8.98 7.23 9.28
C MET A 66 8.33 5.84 9.24
N SER A 67 8.91 4.86 9.94
CA SER A 67 8.35 3.51 10.01
C SER A 67 6.97 3.51 10.67
N SER A 68 6.82 4.19 11.81
CA SER A 68 5.52 4.31 12.50
C SER A 68 4.49 5.05 11.66
N ALA A 69 4.86 6.15 11.00
CA ALA A 69 3.98 6.88 10.10
C ALA A 69 3.53 6.02 8.92
N THR A 70 4.45 5.23 8.34
CA THR A 70 4.11 4.26 7.29
C THR A 70 3.00 3.32 7.76
N TRP A 71 3.17 2.71 8.94
CA TRP A 71 2.21 1.76 9.49
C TRP A 71 0.86 2.41 9.81
N ILE A 72 0.86 3.63 10.34
CA ILE A 72 -0.36 4.38 10.63
C ILE A 72 -1.11 4.70 9.33
N ILE A 73 -0.42 5.21 8.32
CA ILE A 73 -1.03 5.57 7.02
C ILE A 73 -1.58 4.32 6.32
N LEU A 74 -0.81 3.23 6.26
CA LEU A 74 -1.27 1.98 5.70
C LEU A 74 -2.48 1.41 6.46
N THR A 75 -2.46 1.49 7.80
CA THR A 75 -3.59 1.04 8.61
C THR A 75 -4.85 1.86 8.33
N ALA A 76 -4.72 3.18 8.24
CA ALA A 76 -5.82 4.07 7.91
C ALA A 76 -6.38 3.75 6.51
N GLU A 77 -5.52 3.56 5.52
CA GLU A 77 -5.91 3.17 4.17
C GLU A 77 -6.66 1.83 4.16
N ILE A 78 -6.09 0.80 4.77
CA ILE A 78 -6.68 -0.54 4.84
C ILE A 78 -8.02 -0.51 5.56
N TYR A 79 -8.16 0.30 6.62
CA TYR A 79 -9.39 0.42 7.38
C TYR A 79 -10.47 1.18 6.61
N PHE A 80 -10.22 2.44 6.26
CA PHE A 80 -11.24 3.32 5.68
C PHE A 80 -11.61 2.93 4.26
N VAL A 81 -10.66 2.41 3.49
CA VAL A 81 -10.91 2.10 2.07
C VAL A 81 -11.14 0.61 1.84
N GLY A 82 -10.53 -0.25 2.64
CA GLY A 82 -10.74 -1.70 2.60
C GLY A 82 -11.86 -2.17 3.53
N TYR A 83 -11.62 -2.13 4.84
CA TYR A 83 -12.46 -2.83 5.81
C TYR A 83 -13.83 -2.20 6.03
N ASP A 84 -13.94 -0.87 6.01
CA ASP A 84 -15.20 -0.18 6.29
C ASP A 84 -16.29 -0.54 5.26
N ARG A 85 -15.88 -0.83 4.03
CA ARG A 85 -16.76 -1.27 2.93
C ARG A 85 -17.19 -2.72 2.99
N VAL A 86 -16.67 -3.50 3.96
CA VAL A 86 -17.11 -4.89 4.15
C VAL A 86 -18.49 -4.88 4.80
N PRO A 87 -19.53 -5.47 4.17
CA PRO A 87 -20.88 -5.50 4.72
C PRO A 87 -20.90 -6.10 6.12
N LEU A 88 -21.70 -5.53 7.02
CA LEU A 88 -21.82 -5.96 8.43
C LEU A 88 -22.07 -7.47 8.58
N ASN A 89 -22.86 -8.05 7.68
CA ASN A 89 -23.17 -9.48 7.66
C ASN A 89 -21.95 -10.37 7.36
N GLN A 90 -20.93 -9.84 6.67
CA GLN A 90 -19.70 -10.55 6.33
C GLN A 90 -18.53 -10.26 7.30
N ARG A 91 -18.63 -9.22 8.15
CA ARG A 91 -17.60 -8.88 9.15
C ARG A 91 -17.39 -10.00 10.20
N LYS A 92 -18.39 -10.85 10.43
CA LYS A 92 -18.27 -12.06 11.29
C LYS A 92 -17.38 -13.14 10.69
N LEU A 93 -17.28 -13.22 9.36
CA LEU A 93 -16.46 -14.20 8.64
C LEU A 93 -15.07 -13.63 8.28
N ARG A 94 -14.96 -12.30 8.18
CA ARG A 94 -13.71 -11.58 7.89
C ARG A 94 -13.29 -10.73 9.08
N HIS A 95 -12.52 -11.33 10.00
CA HIS A 95 -11.94 -10.60 11.12
C HIS A 95 -10.98 -9.51 10.62
N PHE A 96 -11.11 -8.29 11.17
CA PHE A 96 -10.26 -7.16 10.82
C PHE A 96 -8.78 -7.51 10.92
N GLY A 97 -8.36 -8.19 12.00
CA GLY A 97 -6.95 -8.53 12.21
C GLY A 97 -6.34 -9.36 11.08
N GLN A 98 -7.05 -10.36 10.55
CA GLN A 98 -6.56 -11.18 9.43
C GLN A 98 -6.50 -10.38 8.11
N PHE A 99 -7.52 -9.55 7.87
CA PHE A 99 -7.58 -8.69 6.68
C PHE A 99 -6.47 -7.63 6.70
N TRP A 100 -6.29 -6.99 7.85
CA TRP A 100 -5.29 -5.96 8.11
C TRP A 100 -3.88 -6.52 8.04
N ALA A 101 -3.58 -7.59 8.79
CA ALA A 101 -2.25 -8.18 8.84
C ALA A 101 -1.77 -8.62 7.46
N LYS A 102 -2.61 -9.33 6.69
CA LYS A 102 -2.22 -9.80 5.35
C LYS A 102 -1.82 -8.62 4.45
N ARG A 103 -2.61 -7.54 4.46
CA ARG A 103 -2.38 -6.37 3.59
C ARG A 103 -1.20 -5.52 4.06
N ILE A 104 -1.13 -5.19 5.35
CA ILE A 104 -0.08 -4.33 5.88
C ILE A 104 1.29 -4.96 5.71
N PHE A 105 1.44 -6.24 6.03
CA PHE A 105 2.71 -6.94 5.81
C PHE A 105 3.03 -7.04 4.33
N THR A 106 2.05 -7.35 3.46
CA THR A 106 2.30 -7.43 2.02
C THR A 106 2.80 -6.09 1.47
N TYR A 107 2.11 -4.99 1.74
CA TYR A 107 2.51 -3.67 1.23
C TYR A 107 3.85 -3.23 1.77
N TYR A 108 4.08 -3.46 3.07
CA TYR A 108 5.35 -3.10 3.71
C TYR A 108 6.52 -3.91 3.16
N PHE A 109 6.40 -5.24 3.04
CA PHE A 109 7.47 -6.08 2.47
C PHE A 109 7.73 -5.77 0.99
N ILE A 110 6.68 -5.55 0.19
CA ILE A 110 6.84 -5.12 -1.20
C ILE A 110 7.61 -3.80 -1.25
N SER A 111 7.25 -2.83 -0.41
CA SER A 111 7.90 -1.51 -0.39
C SER A 111 9.37 -1.59 0.00
N LEU A 112 9.72 -2.41 0.99
CA LEU A 112 11.11 -2.65 1.40
C LEU A 112 11.90 -3.34 0.29
N PHE A 113 11.32 -4.38 -0.31
CA PHE A 113 11.94 -5.12 -1.40
C PHE A 113 12.19 -4.21 -2.62
N VAL A 114 11.19 -3.41 -3.00
CA VAL A 114 11.32 -2.45 -4.10
C VAL A 114 12.35 -1.36 -3.77
N ALA A 115 12.34 -0.80 -2.56
CA ALA A 115 13.32 0.19 -2.14
C ALA A 115 14.75 -0.37 -2.22
N PHE A 116 14.97 -1.58 -1.73
CA PHE A 116 16.25 -2.27 -1.82
C PHE A 116 16.66 -2.52 -3.28
N MET A 117 15.74 -3.04 -4.10
CA MET A 117 15.97 -3.29 -5.52
C MET A 117 16.36 -2.01 -6.26
N LEU A 118 15.66 -0.90 -6.03
CA LEU A 118 15.97 0.39 -6.66
C LEU A 118 17.36 0.88 -6.25
N LEU A 119 17.69 0.86 -4.96
CA LEU A 119 19.03 1.28 -4.50
C LEU A 119 20.16 0.45 -5.12
N TYR A 120 19.94 -0.85 -5.27
CA TYR A 120 20.91 -1.76 -5.88
C TYR A 120 21.04 -1.50 -7.38
N LEU A 121 19.93 -1.39 -8.11
CA LEU A 121 19.94 -1.13 -9.56
C LEU A 121 20.58 0.21 -9.93
N TYR A 122 20.42 1.23 -9.08
CA TYR A 122 21.01 2.55 -9.28
C TYR A 122 22.42 2.72 -8.73
N GLY A 123 23.03 1.67 -8.16
CA GLY A 123 24.37 1.76 -7.56
C GLY A 123 24.45 2.67 -6.33
N ILE A 124 23.32 3.09 -5.76
CA ILE A 124 23.28 3.98 -4.58
C ILE A 124 23.78 3.25 -3.34
N ALA A 125 23.63 1.92 -3.30
CA ALA A 125 24.19 1.10 -2.25
C ALA A 125 25.73 1.25 -2.14
N GLU A 126 26.42 1.39 -3.27
CA GLU A 126 27.88 1.60 -3.31
C GLU A 126 28.26 3.01 -2.86
N LEU A 127 27.44 4.02 -3.22
CA LEU A 127 27.62 5.42 -2.79
C LEU A 127 27.42 5.61 -1.28
N ALA A 128 26.53 4.83 -0.66
CA ALA A 128 26.23 4.94 0.77
C ALA A 128 27.36 4.41 1.67
N GLY A 129 28.25 3.58 1.12
CA GLY A 129 29.49 3.06 1.72
C GLY A 129 29.29 2.03 2.83
N THR A 130 28.43 2.29 3.82
CA THR A 130 28.21 1.41 4.97
C THR A 130 26.84 0.73 4.94
N PRO A 131 26.72 -0.54 5.38
CA PRO A 131 25.43 -1.24 5.43
C PRO A 131 24.36 -0.51 6.25
N GLY A 132 24.75 0.20 7.30
CA GLY A 132 23.84 1.01 8.11
C GLY A 132 23.22 2.17 7.32
N ASN A 133 24.01 2.85 6.49
CA ASN A 133 23.53 3.92 5.63
C ASN A 133 22.59 3.39 4.53
N VAL A 134 22.89 2.23 3.96
CA VAL A 134 21.99 1.56 3.00
C VAL A 134 20.65 1.26 3.66
N PHE A 135 20.64 0.76 4.90
CA PHE A 135 19.40 0.50 5.64
C PHE A 135 18.58 1.77 5.86
N LYS A 136 19.21 2.89 6.23
CA LYS A 136 18.52 4.19 6.35
C LYS A 136 17.83 4.59 5.05
N LEU A 137 18.53 4.47 3.93
CA LEU A 137 18.01 4.80 2.61
C LEU A 137 16.86 3.87 2.19
N VAL A 138 16.96 2.57 2.49
CA VAL A 138 15.89 1.60 2.24
C VAL A 138 14.63 2.01 2.99
N VAL A 139 14.73 2.32 4.28
CA VAL A 139 13.57 2.76 5.08
C VAL A 139 13.00 4.07 4.53
N ALA A 140 13.87 5.02 4.17
CA ALA A 140 13.45 6.31 3.64
C ALA A 140 12.66 6.19 2.31
N ILE A 141 13.09 5.31 1.40
CA ILE A 141 12.39 5.05 0.12
C ILE A 141 11.15 4.16 0.33
N SER A 142 11.20 3.23 1.29
CA SER A 142 10.08 2.33 1.55
C SER A 142 8.83 3.08 1.98
N PHE A 143 8.96 4.23 2.64
CA PHE A 143 7.82 5.07 3.02
C PHE A 143 6.96 5.51 1.82
N PRO A 144 7.48 6.27 0.83
CA PRO A 144 6.70 6.63 -0.36
C PRO A 144 6.35 5.40 -1.22
N ALA A 145 7.20 4.37 -1.27
CA ALA A 145 6.90 3.14 -2.00
C ALA A 145 5.72 2.35 -1.39
N ALA A 146 5.58 2.33 -0.06
CA ALA A 146 4.46 1.70 0.63
C ALA A 146 3.13 2.43 0.34
N ILE A 147 3.17 3.76 0.29
CA ILE A 147 2.02 4.57 -0.12
C ILE A 147 1.66 4.24 -1.58
N GLY A 148 2.64 4.18 -2.48
CA GLY A 148 2.42 3.77 -3.87
C GLY A 148 1.80 2.38 -4.00
N ALA A 149 2.27 1.41 -3.20
CA ALA A 149 1.73 0.05 -3.15
C ALA A 149 0.24 0.03 -2.78
N ALA A 150 -0.11 0.76 -1.72
CA ALA A 150 -1.49 0.86 -1.24
C ALA A 150 -2.39 1.59 -2.25
N VAL A 151 -1.95 2.74 -2.79
CA VAL A 151 -2.71 3.53 -3.77
C VAL A 151 -2.97 2.75 -5.06
N SER A 152 -2.02 1.95 -5.54
CA SER A 152 -2.26 1.14 -6.73
C SER A 152 -3.27 0.01 -6.49
N ASP A 153 -3.26 -0.63 -5.31
CA ASP A 153 -4.33 -1.59 -4.93
C ASP A 153 -5.71 -0.92 -4.92
N LEU A 154 -5.76 0.35 -4.52
CA LEU A 154 -6.98 1.16 -4.56
C LEU A 154 -7.46 1.43 -5.98
N LEU A 155 -6.57 1.92 -6.85
CA LEU A 155 -6.91 2.22 -8.24
C LEU A 155 -7.39 0.98 -8.99
N GLY A 156 -6.84 -0.21 -8.70
CA GLY A 156 -7.31 -1.46 -9.29
C GLY A 156 -8.76 -1.85 -8.92
N LYS A 157 -9.34 -1.21 -7.90
CA LYS A 157 -10.73 -1.42 -7.47
C LYS A 157 -11.70 -0.38 -8.00
N TYR A 158 -11.26 0.79 -8.48
CA TYR A 158 -12.16 1.80 -9.08
C TYR A 158 -12.24 1.61 -10.58
#